data_AF-A0AAD0I2M2-F1
#
_entry.id   AF-A0AAD0I2M2-F1
#
_cell.length_a   1.000
_cell.length_b   1.000
_cell.length_c   1.000
_cell.angle_alpha   90.00
_cell.angle_beta   90.00
_cell.angle_gamma   90.00
#
_symmetry.space_group_name_H-M   'P 1'
#
loop_
_entity.id
_entity.type
_entity.pdbx_description
1 polymer ?
#
loop_
_entity_poly.entity_id
_entity_poly.type
_entity_poly.pdbx_seq_one_letter_code
_entity_poly.pdbx_strand_id
1 'polypeptide(L)'
;MFNTQPNEALPPMRAGERESRAGGEQYCFSPLPLPADSEHAADVAHIDVRHDAATMDIRQGASPDSMMTAGHVLSGLVLFMNGFFLVVFCMAIIKNTAYSQVIAFWGGGLYFVFLYVFILGIIWINTLLKRIPPIRLNRQRREVAFVVDPSGRFWLPAPQNLWLTSAVGLAAAASGFMGIIEIGEWLRGARESFPVGLTLLHIGAMAFFYVYPPVYDAICRLFKRERRTVLVPWEDVVVMCGFNPGLGPGAITGFGWSFALLPPDPERPGYTLPGAGIMVGVGGLPGALAQWEYILRFMEDGADAITPSAREWGVEWYNAYVAREKAECERTNDMARWRRFRRKRIWEHARFAHWYTEYRMKHILPKAVPRDWLAEWSKPLPKAQWTKPSAAVNELSEHLRAAYQRGEKFIEMGDIEKRFGVAVPAASQQAYPTFPFRANARLA
;
A
#
# COMPACT_ATOMS: atom_id res chain seq x y z
N MET A 1 7.02 3.21 -25.88
CA MET A 1 8.13 4.12 -25.55
C MET A 1 7.60 5.50 -25.92
N PHE A 2 7.06 6.25 -24.96
CA PHE A 2 6.54 7.59 -25.26
C PHE A 2 7.74 8.49 -25.53
N ASN A 3 7.81 9.03 -26.73
CA ASN A 3 8.87 9.92 -27.18
C ASN A 3 8.55 11.33 -26.64
N THR A 4 8.69 11.52 -25.32
CA THR A 4 8.58 12.86 -24.73
C THR A 4 9.88 13.58 -25.02
N GLN A 5 9.87 14.53 -25.95
CA GLN A 5 10.99 15.44 -26.12
C GLN A 5 11.21 16.18 -24.79
N PRO A 6 12.44 16.22 -24.24
CA PRO A 6 12.72 16.86 -22.95
C PRO A 6 12.32 18.35 -22.90
N ASN A 7 12.28 19.01 -24.06
CA ASN A 7 12.00 20.44 -24.18
C ASN A 7 10.51 20.81 -24.09
N GLU A 8 9.59 19.83 -24.00
CA GLU A 8 8.15 20.06 -23.76
C GLU A 8 7.73 19.61 -22.34
N ALA A 9 8.68 19.26 -21.47
CA ALA A 9 8.37 19.00 -20.06
C ALA A 9 7.92 20.30 -19.41
N LEU A 10 6.69 20.32 -18.90
CA LEU A 10 6.18 21.46 -18.15
C LEU A 10 7.00 21.68 -16.89
N PRO A 11 7.12 22.95 -16.45
CA PRO A 11 7.81 23.25 -15.22
C PRO A 11 7.18 22.46 -14.07
N PRO A 12 7.99 22.03 -13.08
CA PRO A 12 7.47 21.35 -11.90
C PRO A 12 6.47 22.26 -11.20
N MET A 13 5.31 21.70 -10.82
CA MET A 13 4.27 22.45 -10.13
C MET A 13 4.77 23.01 -8.80
N ARG A 14 4.30 24.22 -8.46
CA ARG A 14 4.61 24.93 -7.23
C ARG A 14 3.52 24.75 -6.17
N ALA A 15 3.90 24.96 -4.91
CA ALA A 15 2.95 24.87 -3.80
C ALA A 15 1.77 25.82 -4.04
N GLY A 16 0.55 25.30 -3.86
CA GLY A 16 -0.71 26.03 -4.10
C GLY A 16 -1.20 26.00 -5.55
N GLU A 17 -0.41 25.49 -6.50
CA GLU A 17 -0.87 25.30 -7.88
C GLU A 17 -1.84 24.12 -8.00
N ARG A 18 -2.76 24.27 -8.97
CA ARG A 18 -3.72 23.26 -9.38
C ARG A 18 -3.63 23.08 -10.89
N GLU A 19 -3.62 21.83 -11.30
CA GLU A 19 -3.70 21.45 -12.69
C GLU A 19 -4.91 20.54 -12.94
N SER A 20 -5.62 20.76 -14.06
CA SER A 20 -6.72 19.90 -14.49
C SER A 20 -6.36 19.28 -15.85
N ARG A 21 -6.35 17.96 -15.94
CA ARG A 21 -5.97 17.21 -17.15
C ARG A 21 -6.84 15.99 -17.36
N ALA A 22 -7.35 15.83 -18.58
CA ALA A 22 -8.07 14.63 -19.02
C ALA A 22 -9.17 14.16 -18.04
N GLY A 23 -9.85 15.12 -17.38
CA GLY A 23 -10.90 14.86 -16.38
C GLY A 23 -10.38 14.56 -14.96
N GLY A 24 -9.07 14.48 -14.76
CA GLY A 24 -8.41 14.45 -13.46
C GLY A 24 -8.03 15.85 -12.95
N GLU A 25 -7.79 15.95 -11.66
CA GLU A 25 -7.29 17.17 -11.01
C GLU A 25 -6.07 16.85 -10.17
N GLN A 26 -5.10 17.75 -10.12
CA GLN A 26 -3.91 17.60 -9.31
C GLN A 26 -3.66 18.91 -8.54
N TYR A 27 -3.35 18.79 -7.26
CA TYR A 27 -3.05 19.90 -6.36
C TYR A 27 -1.65 19.68 -5.80
N CYS A 28 -0.77 20.68 -5.88
CA CYS A 28 0.58 20.58 -5.34
C CYS A 28 0.67 21.21 -3.95
N PHE A 29 1.26 20.52 -2.98
CA PHE A 29 1.44 21.03 -1.62
C PHE A 29 2.91 21.42 -1.33
N SER A 30 3.80 21.28 -2.30
CA SER A 30 5.26 21.38 -2.17
C SER A 30 5.89 21.85 -3.51
N PRO A 31 7.21 22.05 -3.67
CA PRO A 31 8.32 21.44 -2.91
C PRO A 31 8.53 22.03 -1.50
N LEU A 32 8.20 23.31 -1.30
CA LEU A 32 8.34 23.92 0.02
C LEU A 32 7.29 23.38 1.00
N PRO A 33 7.68 23.02 2.23
CA PRO A 33 6.78 22.45 3.22
C PRO A 33 5.95 23.55 3.87
N LEU A 34 4.95 24.06 3.14
CA LEU A 34 4.14 25.19 3.58
C LEU A 34 2.93 24.70 4.41
N PRO A 35 2.56 25.42 5.49
CA PRO A 35 1.39 25.10 6.29
C PRO A 35 0.14 25.21 5.43
N ALA A 36 -0.77 24.23 5.51
CA ALA A 36 -2.04 24.26 4.79
C ALA A 36 -3.20 24.80 5.66
N ASP A 37 -2.94 24.99 6.96
CA ASP A 37 -3.89 25.40 8.00
C ASP A 37 -5.16 24.53 8.04
N SER A 38 -4.95 23.21 7.95
CA SER A 38 -6.04 22.27 8.18
C SER A 38 -6.31 22.16 9.69
N GLU A 39 -7.55 22.43 10.10
CA GLU A 39 -8.01 22.27 11.48
C GLU A 39 -7.81 20.82 12.00
N HIS A 40 -7.73 19.85 11.09
CA HIS A 40 -7.70 18.43 11.39
C HIS A 40 -6.41 17.76 10.88
N ALA A 41 -5.31 17.89 11.63
CA ALA A 41 -4.11 17.10 11.40
C ALA A 41 -4.35 15.64 11.85
N ALA A 42 -4.51 14.73 10.90
CA ALA A 42 -4.81 13.33 11.16
C ALA A 42 -4.17 12.40 10.12
N ASP A 43 -3.75 11.21 10.58
CA ASP A 43 -3.30 10.12 9.70
C ASP A 43 -4.49 9.41 9.04
N VAL A 44 -5.07 10.03 8.02
CA VAL A 44 -6.24 9.55 7.28
C VAL A 44 -5.92 8.31 6.45
N ALA A 45 -4.70 8.21 5.93
CA ALA A 45 -4.27 7.11 5.07
C ALA A 45 -3.71 5.91 5.85
N HIS A 46 -3.64 5.99 7.18
CA HIS A 46 -3.05 4.97 8.06
C HIS A 46 -1.62 4.60 7.66
N ILE A 47 -0.81 5.60 7.33
CA ILE A 47 0.56 5.41 6.87
C ILE A 47 1.59 5.56 7.99
N ASP A 48 1.21 6.08 9.16
CA ASP A 48 2.09 6.17 10.32
C ASP A 48 2.28 4.79 10.97
N VAL A 49 3.49 4.24 10.86
CA VAL A 49 3.83 2.93 11.41
C VAL A 49 4.43 3.05 12.79
N ARG A 50 5.38 3.96 12.95
CA ARG A 50 6.06 4.26 14.21
C ARG A 50 6.69 5.65 14.13
N HIS A 51 6.74 6.32 15.27
CA HIS A 51 7.48 7.55 15.43
C HIS A 51 8.08 7.63 16.83
N ASP A 52 9.12 8.44 16.95
CA ASP A 52 9.74 8.87 18.19
C ASP A 52 9.98 10.39 18.15
N ALA A 53 10.69 10.94 19.13
CA ALA A 53 10.93 12.38 19.21
C ALA A 53 11.73 12.97 18.04
N ALA A 54 12.43 12.16 17.24
CA ALA A 54 13.31 12.58 16.15
C ALA A 54 12.89 12.06 14.77
N THR A 55 12.33 10.86 14.70
CA THR A 55 12.04 10.16 13.43
C THR A 55 10.64 9.59 13.36
N MET A 56 10.11 9.52 12.13
CA MET A 56 8.82 8.91 11.83
C MET A 56 8.97 8.01 10.61
N ASP A 57 8.53 6.77 10.74
CA ASP A 57 8.45 5.81 9.64
C ASP A 57 7.04 5.79 9.07
N ILE A 58 6.94 6.17 7.80
CA ILE A 58 5.69 6.07 7.04
C ILE A 58 5.76 4.94 6.01
N ARG A 59 4.65 4.22 5.87
CA ARG A 59 4.50 3.14 4.88
C ARG A 59 3.04 2.83 4.64
N GLN A 60 2.70 2.41 3.42
CA GLN A 60 1.41 1.79 3.14
C GLN A 60 1.22 0.53 4.01
N GLY A 61 0.28 0.61 4.95
CA GLY A 61 -0.10 -0.49 5.84
C GLY A 61 -0.97 -1.55 5.18
N ALA A 62 -1.22 -2.63 5.92
CA ALA A 62 -2.23 -3.61 5.55
C ALA A 62 -3.63 -3.11 5.95
N SER A 63 -4.63 -3.23 5.07
CA SER A 63 -6.02 -2.90 5.39
C SER A 63 -6.87 -4.16 5.65
N PRO A 64 -7.79 -4.13 6.63
CA PRO A 64 -8.78 -5.18 6.82
C PRO A 64 -9.66 -5.40 5.58
N ASP A 65 -9.95 -4.32 4.85
CA ASP A 65 -10.78 -4.35 3.64
C ASP A 65 -10.27 -5.33 2.60
N SER A 66 -8.96 -5.32 2.30
CA SER A 66 -8.37 -6.26 1.34
C SER A 66 -8.62 -7.73 1.71
N MET A 67 -8.56 -8.05 3.00
CA MET A 67 -8.75 -9.40 3.51
C MET A 67 -10.24 -9.76 3.61
N MET A 68 -11.10 -8.78 3.90
CA MET A 68 -12.55 -8.96 3.85
C MET A 68 -13.06 -9.17 2.43
N THR A 69 -12.49 -8.49 1.43
CA THR A 69 -12.75 -8.75 0.01
C THR A 69 -12.35 -10.18 -0.34
N ALA A 70 -11.18 -10.64 0.10
CA ALA A 70 -10.78 -12.04 -0.10
C ALA A 70 -11.77 -13.02 0.57
N GLY A 71 -12.22 -12.74 1.79
CA GLY A 71 -13.24 -13.53 2.49
C GLY A 71 -14.60 -13.53 1.78
N HIS A 72 -15.01 -12.39 1.21
CA HIS A 72 -16.24 -12.28 0.41
C HIS A 72 -16.16 -13.11 -0.87
N VAL A 73 -15.04 -13.02 -1.59
CA VAL A 73 -14.78 -13.81 -2.82
C VAL A 73 -14.77 -15.30 -2.48
N LEU A 74 -14.14 -15.70 -1.37
CA LEU A 74 -14.15 -17.09 -0.90
C LEU A 74 -15.58 -17.58 -0.66
N SER A 75 -16.37 -16.85 0.14
CA SER A 75 -17.77 -17.22 0.41
C SER A 75 -18.60 -17.34 -0.85
N GLY A 76 -18.46 -16.38 -1.78
CA GLY A 76 -19.17 -16.39 -3.06
C GLY A 76 -18.82 -17.60 -3.93
N LEU A 77 -17.53 -17.87 -4.11
CA LEU A 77 -17.05 -19.00 -4.91
C LEU A 77 -17.39 -20.34 -4.26
N VAL A 78 -17.30 -20.46 -2.94
CA VAL A 78 -17.70 -21.68 -2.20
C VAL A 78 -19.21 -21.90 -2.33
N LEU A 79 -20.05 -20.87 -2.18
CA LEU A 79 -21.49 -21.00 -2.37
C LEU A 79 -21.83 -21.44 -3.80
N PHE A 80 -21.21 -20.80 -4.80
CA PHE A 80 -21.38 -21.17 -6.20
C PHE A 80 -20.96 -22.63 -6.45
N MET A 81 -19.79 -23.03 -5.96
CA MET A 81 -19.25 -24.38 -6.12
C MET A 81 -20.17 -25.44 -5.49
N ASN A 82 -20.63 -25.20 -4.25
CA ASN A 82 -21.56 -26.11 -3.58
C ASN A 82 -22.91 -26.17 -4.30
N GLY A 83 -23.48 -25.03 -4.72
CA GLY A 83 -24.76 -25.01 -5.42
C GLY A 83 -24.70 -25.75 -6.76
N PHE A 84 -23.67 -25.49 -7.56
CA PHE A 84 -23.45 -26.15 -8.85
C PHE A 84 -23.27 -27.66 -8.68
N PHE A 85 -22.37 -28.10 -7.80
CA PHE A 85 -22.09 -29.52 -7.63
C PHE A 85 -23.21 -30.27 -6.91
N LEU A 86 -23.99 -29.62 -6.04
CA LEU A 86 -25.19 -30.23 -5.46
C LEU A 86 -26.21 -30.59 -6.55
N VAL A 87 -26.44 -29.68 -7.50
CA VAL A 87 -27.35 -29.93 -8.64
C VAL A 87 -26.84 -31.09 -9.50
N VAL A 88 -25.54 -31.06 -9.86
CA VAL A 88 -24.91 -32.13 -10.64
C VAL A 88 -24.96 -33.47 -9.90
N PHE A 89 -24.76 -33.46 -8.57
CA PHE A 89 -24.83 -34.65 -7.73
C PHE A 89 -26.23 -35.24 -7.67
N CYS A 90 -27.27 -34.41 -7.51
CA CYS A 90 -28.66 -34.86 -7.59
C CYS A 90 -28.97 -35.50 -8.95
N MET A 91 -28.50 -34.91 -10.07
CA MET A 91 -28.66 -35.51 -11.40
C MET A 91 -27.95 -36.87 -11.53
N ALA A 92 -26.73 -36.98 -10.98
CA ALA A 92 -25.93 -38.20 -10.99
C ALA A 92 -26.60 -39.34 -10.20
N ILE A 93 -27.21 -39.01 -9.05
CA ILE A 93 -28.00 -39.97 -8.26
C ILE A 93 -29.25 -40.42 -9.03
N ILE A 94 -30.01 -39.49 -9.63
CA ILE A 94 -31.24 -39.82 -10.38
C ILE A 94 -30.92 -40.75 -11.56
N LYS A 95 -29.81 -40.50 -12.25
CA LYS A 95 -29.35 -41.33 -13.37
C LYS A 95 -28.55 -42.57 -12.93
N ASN A 96 -28.35 -42.76 -11.62
CA ASN A 96 -27.54 -43.81 -11.02
C ASN A 96 -26.16 -43.99 -11.70
N THR A 97 -25.49 -42.88 -12.01
CA THR A 97 -24.22 -42.88 -12.75
C THR A 97 -23.26 -41.83 -12.22
N ALA A 98 -21.95 -42.10 -12.27
CA ALA A 98 -20.86 -41.16 -12.03
C ALA A 98 -20.88 -40.36 -10.70
N TYR A 99 -21.68 -40.75 -9.69
CA TYR A 99 -21.78 -39.99 -8.42
C TYR A 99 -20.44 -39.91 -7.67
N SER A 100 -19.59 -40.93 -7.78
CA SER A 100 -18.24 -40.96 -7.19
C SER A 100 -17.29 -39.94 -7.82
N GLN A 101 -17.35 -39.80 -9.15
CA GLN A 101 -16.60 -38.79 -9.90
C GLN A 101 -17.09 -37.39 -9.53
N VAL A 102 -18.42 -37.16 -9.48
CA VAL A 102 -18.98 -35.87 -9.08
C VAL A 102 -18.50 -35.44 -7.70
N ILE A 103 -18.45 -36.34 -6.71
CA ILE A 103 -17.90 -36.04 -5.38
C ILE A 103 -16.41 -35.68 -5.46
N ALA A 104 -15.62 -36.40 -6.25
CA ALA A 104 -14.19 -36.11 -6.41
C ALA A 104 -13.94 -34.72 -7.03
N PHE A 105 -14.67 -34.40 -8.11
CA PHE A 105 -14.62 -33.08 -8.76
C PHE A 105 -15.12 -31.96 -7.84
N TRP A 106 -16.13 -32.23 -7.01
CA TRP A 106 -16.61 -31.27 -6.03
C TRP A 106 -15.55 -30.96 -4.97
N GLY A 107 -14.93 -32.00 -4.39
CA GLY A 107 -13.83 -31.84 -3.43
C GLY A 107 -12.63 -31.10 -4.04
N GLY A 108 -12.23 -31.50 -5.26
CA GLY A 108 -11.18 -30.81 -6.00
C GLY A 108 -11.52 -29.35 -6.26
N GLY A 109 -12.76 -29.06 -6.69
CA GLY A 109 -13.24 -27.71 -7.00
C GLY A 109 -13.23 -26.79 -5.78
N LEU A 110 -13.65 -27.30 -4.61
CA LEU A 110 -13.56 -26.56 -3.35
C LEU A 110 -12.11 -26.26 -2.97
N TYR A 111 -11.20 -27.23 -3.17
CA TYR A 111 -9.78 -27.03 -2.91
C TYR A 111 -9.15 -26.00 -3.86
N PHE A 112 -9.52 -26.02 -5.15
CA PHE A 112 -9.11 -25.02 -6.13
C PHE A 112 -9.51 -23.62 -5.70
N VAL A 113 -10.79 -23.43 -5.34
CA VAL A 113 -11.33 -22.15 -4.88
C VAL A 113 -10.57 -21.65 -3.65
N PHE A 114 -10.35 -22.53 -2.67
CA PHE A 114 -9.59 -22.19 -1.48
C PHE A 114 -8.17 -21.74 -1.82
N LEU A 115 -7.43 -22.51 -2.64
CA LEU A 115 -6.06 -22.18 -3.02
C LEU A 115 -5.99 -20.88 -3.83
N TYR A 116 -6.92 -20.64 -4.75
CA TYR A 116 -6.98 -19.41 -5.53
C TYR A 116 -7.05 -18.18 -4.62
N VAL A 117 -7.98 -18.18 -3.66
CA VAL A 117 -8.12 -17.08 -2.71
C VAL A 117 -6.96 -17.01 -1.72
N PHE A 118 -6.45 -18.15 -1.26
CA PHE A 118 -5.30 -18.20 -0.36
C PHE A 118 -4.03 -17.61 -1.00
N ILE A 119 -3.75 -17.97 -2.26
CA ILE A 119 -2.56 -17.50 -2.97
C ILE A 119 -2.66 -15.99 -3.22
N LEU A 120 -3.77 -15.50 -3.75
CA LEU A 120 -3.92 -14.07 -4.05
C LEU A 120 -4.15 -13.22 -2.79
N GLY A 121 -5.05 -13.63 -1.91
CA GLY A 121 -5.44 -12.86 -0.73
C GLY A 121 -4.43 -12.92 0.41
N ILE A 122 -3.66 -14.00 0.53
CA ILE A 122 -2.68 -14.19 1.60
C ILE A 122 -1.24 -14.17 1.08
N ILE A 123 -0.83 -15.12 0.23
CA ILE A 123 0.58 -15.28 -0.15
C ILE A 123 1.09 -14.05 -0.91
N TRP A 124 0.36 -13.60 -1.92
CA TRP A 124 0.74 -12.48 -2.77
C TRP A 124 0.78 -11.17 -1.98
N ILE A 125 -0.30 -10.83 -1.26
CA ILE A 125 -0.35 -9.61 -0.44
C ILE A 125 0.76 -9.60 0.62
N ASN A 126 1.04 -10.74 1.27
CA ASN A 126 2.17 -10.81 2.20
C ASN A 126 3.52 -10.55 1.51
N THR A 127 3.70 -11.06 0.28
CA THR A 127 4.90 -10.85 -0.52
C THR A 127 5.03 -9.38 -0.95
N LEU A 128 3.91 -8.75 -1.30
CA LEU A 128 3.81 -7.32 -1.61
C LEU A 128 4.22 -6.49 -0.39
N LEU A 129 3.58 -6.68 0.76
CA LEU A 129 3.85 -5.93 2.01
C LEU A 129 5.31 -6.05 2.48
N LYS A 130 5.94 -7.22 2.33
CA LYS A 130 7.37 -7.42 2.65
C LYS A 130 8.32 -6.64 1.74
N ARG A 131 7.83 -6.15 0.60
CA ARG A 131 8.64 -5.50 -0.44
C ARG A 131 8.30 -4.02 -0.61
N ILE A 132 7.28 -3.50 0.07
CA ILE A 132 6.99 -2.06 0.10
C ILE A 132 8.15 -1.35 0.84
N PRO A 133 8.86 -0.43 0.18
CA PRO A 133 9.94 0.31 0.81
C PRO A 133 9.42 1.13 2.01
N PRO A 134 10.20 1.27 3.09
CA PRO A 134 9.92 2.29 4.11
C PRO A 134 10.29 3.69 3.60
N ILE A 135 9.64 4.71 4.14
CA ILE A 135 10.12 6.09 4.08
C ILE A 135 10.33 6.53 5.53
N ARG A 136 11.48 7.14 5.82
CA ARG A 136 11.78 7.66 7.16
C ARG A 136 11.98 9.16 7.11
N LEU A 137 11.22 9.87 7.91
CA LEU A 137 11.35 11.30 8.15
C LEU A 137 12.29 11.53 9.33
N ASN A 138 13.15 12.55 9.26
CA ASN A 138 13.92 13.04 10.40
C ASN A 138 13.75 14.55 10.53
N ARG A 139 13.04 14.97 11.60
CA ARG A 139 12.73 16.37 11.83
C ARG A 139 13.94 17.22 12.18
N GLN A 140 14.90 16.65 12.90
CA GLN A 140 16.06 17.38 13.43
C GLN A 140 17.06 17.70 12.31
N ARG A 141 17.18 16.79 11.34
CA ARG A 141 17.98 16.99 10.13
C ARG A 141 17.21 17.74 9.04
N ARG A 142 15.87 17.78 9.11
CA ARG A 142 14.97 18.20 8.04
C ARG A 142 15.26 17.45 6.75
N GLU A 143 15.28 16.12 6.83
CA GLU A 143 15.58 15.23 5.72
C GLU A 143 14.60 14.04 5.69
N VAL A 144 14.35 13.52 4.50
CA VAL A 144 13.50 12.37 4.24
C VAL A 144 14.28 11.30 3.50
N ALA A 145 14.34 10.11 4.08
CA ALA A 145 14.98 8.97 3.49
C ALA A 145 13.97 8.17 2.65
N PHE A 146 14.18 8.16 1.34
CA PHE A 146 13.44 7.35 0.40
C PHE A 146 14.24 6.12 0.00
N VAL A 147 13.57 5.02 -0.31
CA VAL A 147 14.22 3.84 -0.91
C VAL A 147 13.83 3.78 -2.38
N VAL A 148 14.83 3.84 -3.23
CA VAL A 148 14.73 3.92 -4.68
C VAL A 148 15.07 2.56 -5.28
N ASP A 149 14.29 2.14 -6.27
CA ASP A 149 14.56 0.93 -7.03
C ASP A 149 15.67 1.19 -8.07
N PRO A 150 16.48 0.17 -8.42
CA PRO A 150 17.53 0.32 -9.43
C PRO A 150 16.92 0.73 -10.79
N SER A 151 17.65 1.55 -11.54
CA SER A 151 17.22 2.01 -12.86
C SER A 151 17.07 0.84 -13.85
N GLY A 152 16.08 0.95 -14.75
CA GLY A 152 15.85 0.04 -15.86
C GLY A 152 15.05 -1.23 -15.49
N ARG A 153 14.46 -1.86 -16.51
CA ARG A 153 13.68 -3.10 -16.34
C ARG A 153 14.62 -4.30 -16.08
N PHE A 154 14.23 -5.20 -15.18
CA PHE A 154 14.92 -6.48 -15.00
C PHE A 154 14.16 -7.56 -15.77
N TRP A 155 14.86 -8.50 -16.41
CA TRP A 155 14.19 -9.56 -17.18
C TRP A 155 13.44 -10.54 -16.27
N LEU A 156 13.88 -10.70 -15.01
CA LEU A 156 13.16 -11.52 -14.04
C LEU A 156 11.99 -10.71 -13.45
N PRO A 157 10.76 -11.26 -13.46
CA PRO A 157 9.63 -10.62 -12.82
C PRO A 157 9.86 -10.52 -11.31
N ALA A 158 9.58 -9.35 -10.73
CA ALA A 158 9.66 -9.19 -9.29
C ALA A 158 8.69 -10.16 -8.59
N PRO A 159 9.00 -10.70 -7.40
CA PRO A 159 8.14 -11.68 -6.73
C PRO A 159 6.73 -11.16 -6.37
N GLN A 160 6.56 -9.85 -6.26
CA GLN A 160 5.27 -9.19 -6.07
C GLN A 160 4.49 -8.94 -7.38
N ASN A 161 5.05 -9.32 -8.54
CA ASN A 161 4.39 -9.16 -9.83
C ASN A 161 3.14 -10.05 -9.88
N LEU A 162 2.00 -9.42 -10.16
CA LEU A 162 0.70 -10.09 -10.18
C LEU A 162 0.65 -11.18 -11.26
N TRP A 163 1.22 -10.95 -12.45
CA TRP A 163 1.21 -11.97 -13.52
C TRP A 163 1.99 -13.22 -13.14
N LEU A 164 3.17 -13.07 -12.55
CA LEU A 164 3.97 -14.19 -12.06
C LEU A 164 3.19 -14.99 -11.01
N THR A 165 2.61 -14.28 -10.05
CA THR A 165 1.87 -14.88 -8.94
C THR A 165 0.62 -15.59 -9.43
N SER A 166 -0.12 -14.99 -10.36
CA SER A 166 -1.33 -15.58 -10.95
C SER A 166 -1.02 -16.81 -11.80
N ALA A 167 0.06 -16.79 -12.61
CA ALA A 167 0.44 -17.94 -13.43
C ALA A 167 0.86 -19.15 -12.59
N VAL A 168 1.74 -18.93 -11.61
CA VAL A 168 2.16 -20.00 -10.68
C VAL A 168 1.00 -20.40 -9.77
N GLY A 169 0.15 -19.44 -9.39
CA GLY A 169 -1.04 -19.68 -8.59
C GLY A 169 -2.04 -20.58 -9.27
N LEU A 170 -2.26 -20.39 -10.58
CA LEU A 170 -3.08 -21.27 -11.39
C LEU A 170 -2.48 -22.67 -11.48
N ALA A 171 -1.15 -22.79 -11.68
CA ALA A 171 -0.48 -24.08 -11.68
C ALA A 171 -0.62 -24.81 -10.34
N ALA A 172 -0.47 -24.11 -9.22
CA ALA A 172 -0.66 -24.65 -7.88
C ALA A 172 -2.11 -25.07 -7.62
N ALA A 173 -3.09 -24.23 -7.96
CA ALA A 173 -4.50 -24.52 -7.77
C ALA A 173 -4.98 -25.68 -8.66
N ALA A 174 -4.58 -25.70 -9.93
CA ALA A 174 -4.97 -26.76 -10.89
C ALA A 174 -4.32 -28.11 -10.56
N SER A 175 -3.03 -28.12 -10.21
CA SER A 175 -2.36 -29.36 -9.75
C SER A 175 -2.96 -29.87 -8.43
N GLY A 176 -3.36 -28.97 -7.53
CA GLY A 176 -4.06 -29.30 -6.31
C GLY A 176 -5.45 -29.91 -6.55
N PHE A 177 -6.23 -29.28 -7.44
CA PHE A 177 -7.53 -29.79 -7.91
C PHE A 177 -7.42 -31.23 -8.42
N MET A 178 -6.51 -31.45 -9.38
CA MET A 178 -6.27 -32.78 -9.92
C MET A 178 -5.74 -33.73 -8.85
N GLY A 179 -4.89 -33.26 -7.94
CA GLY A 179 -4.32 -34.06 -6.86
C GLY A 179 -5.41 -34.66 -5.96
N ILE A 180 -6.43 -33.86 -5.59
CA ILE A 180 -7.57 -34.36 -4.79
C ILE A 180 -8.35 -35.46 -5.53
N ILE A 181 -8.56 -35.30 -6.84
CA ILE A 181 -9.27 -36.29 -7.67
C ILE A 181 -8.45 -37.59 -7.71
N GLU A 182 -7.19 -37.51 -8.11
CA GLU A 182 -6.31 -38.65 -8.35
C GLU A 182 -5.97 -39.41 -7.05
N ILE A 183 -5.77 -38.70 -5.94
CA ILE A 183 -5.60 -39.33 -4.61
C ILE A 183 -6.90 -40.03 -4.21
N GLY A 184 -8.06 -39.42 -4.46
CA GLY A 184 -9.35 -40.02 -4.20
C GLY A 184 -9.61 -41.29 -5.02
N GLU A 185 -9.15 -41.36 -6.26
CA GLU A 185 -9.22 -42.56 -7.09
C GLU A 185 -8.26 -43.66 -6.62
N TRP A 186 -7.03 -43.29 -6.26
CA TRP A 186 -6.06 -44.21 -5.67
C TRP A 186 -6.56 -44.82 -4.35
N LEU A 187 -7.12 -44.01 -3.44
CA LEU A 187 -7.69 -44.48 -2.18
C LEU A 187 -8.86 -45.46 -2.37
N ARG A 188 -9.58 -45.38 -3.50
CA ARG A 188 -10.66 -46.30 -3.86
C ARG A 188 -10.18 -47.57 -4.57
N GLY A 189 -8.87 -47.70 -4.81
CA GLY A 189 -8.29 -48.81 -5.56
C GLY A 189 -8.55 -48.75 -7.08
N ALA A 190 -9.05 -47.62 -7.60
CA ALA A 190 -9.26 -47.43 -9.03
C ALA A 190 -7.96 -47.16 -9.80
N ARG A 191 -6.87 -46.89 -9.07
CA ARG A 191 -5.53 -46.67 -9.62
C ARG A 191 -4.51 -47.54 -8.90
N GLU A 192 -3.65 -48.18 -9.68
CA GLU A 192 -2.61 -49.10 -9.17
C GLU A 192 -1.45 -48.36 -8.49
N SER A 193 -1.15 -47.12 -8.91
CA SER A 193 -0.03 -46.33 -8.41
C SER A 193 -0.47 -44.98 -7.87
N PHE A 194 0.24 -44.52 -6.83
CA PHE A 194 0.04 -43.19 -6.27
C PHE A 194 0.44 -42.10 -7.29
N PRO A 195 -0.29 -40.97 -7.40
CA PRO A 195 0.02 -39.85 -8.30
C PRO A 195 1.29 -39.06 -7.87
N VAL A 196 2.46 -39.70 -7.82
CA VAL A 196 3.72 -39.08 -7.34
C VAL A 196 4.06 -37.84 -8.15
N GLY A 197 4.05 -37.92 -9.49
CA GLY A 197 4.43 -36.81 -10.36
C GLY A 197 3.56 -35.57 -10.16
N LEU A 198 2.24 -35.76 -10.05
CA LEU A 198 1.30 -34.67 -9.82
C LEU A 198 1.45 -34.07 -8.40
N THR A 199 1.68 -34.92 -7.40
CA THR A 199 1.93 -34.49 -6.03
C THR A 199 3.21 -33.65 -5.94
N LEU A 200 4.28 -34.09 -6.61
CA LEU A 200 5.53 -33.33 -6.69
C LEU A 200 5.36 -32.01 -7.45
N LEU A 201 4.58 -31.98 -8.53
CA LEU A 201 4.24 -30.75 -9.24
C LEU A 201 3.53 -29.77 -8.32
N HIS A 202 2.54 -30.24 -7.55
CA HIS A 202 1.80 -29.41 -6.61
C HIS A 202 2.69 -28.84 -5.50
N ILE A 203 3.51 -29.70 -4.88
CA ILE A 203 4.48 -29.29 -3.85
C ILE A 203 5.47 -28.27 -4.43
N GLY A 204 6.00 -28.52 -5.62
CA GLY A 204 6.92 -27.61 -6.32
C GLY A 204 6.28 -26.24 -6.60
N ALA A 205 5.04 -26.23 -7.10
CA ALA A 205 4.30 -24.99 -7.36
C ALA A 205 4.03 -24.20 -6.07
N MET A 206 3.72 -24.87 -4.96
CA MET A 206 3.56 -24.22 -3.65
C MET A 206 4.90 -23.72 -3.08
N ALA A 207 5.97 -24.51 -3.20
CA ALA A 207 7.30 -24.14 -2.74
C ALA A 207 7.85 -22.91 -3.48
N PHE A 208 7.49 -22.73 -4.76
CA PHE A 208 7.90 -21.58 -5.56
C PHE A 208 7.66 -20.25 -4.85
N PHE A 209 6.51 -20.07 -4.19
CA PHE A 209 6.18 -18.81 -3.51
C PHE A 209 7.12 -18.45 -2.35
N TYR A 210 7.81 -19.44 -1.79
CA TYR A 210 8.75 -19.26 -0.69
C TYR A 210 10.21 -19.30 -1.14
N VAL A 211 10.52 -20.04 -2.21
CA VAL A 211 11.88 -20.20 -2.75
C VAL A 211 12.23 -19.10 -3.75
N TYR A 212 11.29 -18.68 -4.59
CA TYR A 212 11.54 -17.66 -5.61
C TYR A 212 11.96 -16.30 -5.03
N PRO A 213 11.30 -15.75 -3.98
CA PRO A 213 11.69 -14.46 -3.42
C PRO A 213 13.16 -14.35 -2.95
N PRO A 214 13.72 -15.29 -2.15
CA PRO A 214 15.13 -15.21 -1.75
C PRO A 214 16.10 -15.46 -2.92
N VAL A 215 15.74 -16.34 -3.88
CA VAL A 215 16.55 -16.56 -5.10
C VAL A 215 16.60 -15.29 -5.94
N TYR A 216 15.46 -14.64 -6.15
CA TYR A 216 15.37 -13.36 -6.84
C TYR A 216 16.25 -12.30 -6.17
N ASP A 217 16.14 -12.17 -4.84
CA ASP A 217 16.97 -11.23 -4.09
C ASP A 217 18.46 -11.52 -4.26
N ALA A 218 18.88 -12.78 -4.16
CA ALA A 218 20.28 -13.20 -4.32
C ALA A 218 20.82 -12.86 -5.72
N ILE A 219 20.02 -13.11 -6.77
CA ILE A 219 20.35 -12.75 -8.14
C ILE A 219 20.48 -11.22 -8.27
N CYS A 220 19.56 -10.44 -7.71
CA CYS A 220 19.66 -8.98 -7.73
C CYS A 220 20.95 -8.47 -7.07
N ARG A 221 21.41 -9.10 -5.98
CA ARG A 221 22.71 -8.76 -5.35
C ARG A 221 23.89 -9.08 -6.27
N LEU A 222 23.87 -10.25 -6.89
CA LEU A 222 24.92 -10.68 -7.82
C LEU A 222 25.10 -9.68 -8.97
N PHE A 223 23.99 -9.15 -9.49
CA PHE A 223 23.99 -8.15 -10.56
C PHE A 223 24.10 -6.69 -10.06
N LYS A 224 24.39 -6.45 -8.78
CA LYS A 224 24.50 -5.11 -8.16
C LYS A 224 23.26 -4.22 -8.38
N ARG A 225 22.08 -4.84 -8.46
CA ARG A 225 20.77 -4.19 -8.65
C ARG A 225 20.02 -4.05 -7.32
N GLU A 226 20.73 -3.75 -6.24
CA GLU A 226 20.09 -3.53 -4.95
C GLU A 226 19.41 -2.16 -4.88
N ARG A 227 18.35 -2.09 -4.08
CA ARG A 227 17.70 -0.83 -3.73
C ARG A 227 18.67 0.09 -3.01
N ARG A 228 18.53 1.38 -3.23
CA ARG A 228 19.36 2.40 -2.58
C ARG A 228 18.50 3.31 -1.74
N THR A 229 19.03 3.77 -0.62
CA THR A 229 18.39 4.82 0.16
C THR A 229 18.98 6.16 -0.25
N VAL A 230 18.10 7.12 -0.50
CA VAL A 230 18.40 8.48 -0.93
C VAL A 230 17.86 9.43 0.12
N LEU A 231 18.72 10.33 0.62
CA LEU A 231 18.34 11.37 1.58
C LEU A 231 17.98 12.64 0.82
N VAL A 232 16.72 13.04 0.92
CA VAL A 232 16.18 14.23 0.26
C VAL A 232 15.92 15.30 1.32
N PRO A 233 16.43 16.53 1.17
CA PRO A 233 16.08 17.64 2.05
C PRO A 233 14.57 17.81 2.12
N TRP A 234 14.03 18.12 3.30
CA TRP A 234 12.59 18.27 3.51
C TRP A 234 11.97 19.33 2.59
N GLU A 235 12.74 20.37 2.27
CA GLU A 235 12.32 21.47 1.38
C GLU A 235 12.36 21.13 -0.12
N ASP A 236 12.92 19.97 -0.49
CA ASP A 236 12.91 19.45 -1.87
C ASP A 236 11.80 18.41 -2.08
N VAL A 237 11.17 17.90 -1.03
CA VAL A 237 10.24 16.77 -1.13
C VAL A 237 8.98 17.18 -1.90
N VAL A 238 8.59 16.36 -2.88
CA VAL A 238 7.39 16.61 -3.67
C VAL A 238 6.19 15.91 -3.06
N VAL A 239 5.14 16.66 -2.83
CA VAL A 239 3.86 16.31 -2.22
C VAL A 239 2.77 16.83 -3.12
N MET A 240 1.86 15.93 -3.50
CA MET A 240 0.75 16.27 -4.36
C MET A 240 -0.48 15.44 -4.02
N CYS A 241 -1.64 16.00 -4.31
CA CYS A 241 -2.90 15.30 -4.27
C CYS A 241 -3.47 15.18 -5.68
N GLY A 242 -3.72 13.96 -6.12
CA GLY A 242 -4.29 13.68 -7.45
C GLY A 242 -5.66 13.04 -7.34
N PHE A 243 -6.64 13.62 -8.03
CA PHE A 243 -7.89 12.99 -8.39
C PHE A 243 -7.73 12.30 -9.75
N ASN A 244 -7.81 10.97 -9.75
CA ASN A 244 -7.74 10.18 -10.97
C ASN A 244 -9.09 9.52 -11.22
N PRO A 245 -9.85 9.94 -12.26
CA PRO A 245 -11.00 9.16 -12.72
C PRO A 245 -10.50 7.86 -13.34
N GLY A 246 -10.74 6.73 -12.70
CA GLY A 246 -10.42 5.41 -13.23
C GLY A 246 -11.37 5.08 -14.38
N LEU A 247 -10.88 5.10 -15.62
CA LEU A 247 -11.63 4.65 -16.80
C LEU A 247 -11.35 3.16 -17.05
N GLY A 248 -12.35 2.31 -16.86
CA GLY A 248 -12.28 0.90 -17.25
C GLY A 248 -12.97 0.68 -18.60
N PRO A 249 -12.74 -0.45 -19.29
CA PRO A 249 -13.45 -0.77 -20.52
C PRO A 249 -14.96 -0.90 -20.23
N GLY A 250 -15.74 0.11 -20.62
CA GLY A 250 -17.20 0.14 -20.52
C GLY A 250 -17.81 1.06 -19.44
N ALA A 251 -17.04 1.64 -18.52
CA ALA A 251 -17.52 2.62 -17.54
C ALA A 251 -16.38 3.34 -16.79
N ILE A 252 -16.69 4.42 -16.07
CA ILE A 252 -15.84 4.94 -14.99
C ILE A 252 -15.86 3.91 -13.85
N THR A 253 -14.74 3.25 -13.59
CA THR A 253 -14.61 2.13 -12.64
C THR A 253 -14.09 2.54 -11.26
N GLY A 254 -13.77 3.82 -11.06
CA GLY A 254 -13.47 4.36 -9.73
C GLY A 254 -13.21 5.86 -9.72
N PHE A 255 -13.63 6.52 -8.64
CA PHE A 255 -13.23 7.88 -8.30
C PHE A 255 -12.32 7.79 -7.08
N GLY A 256 -11.07 8.22 -7.21
CA GLY A 256 -10.09 8.11 -6.13
C GLY A 256 -9.27 9.38 -6.02
N TRP A 257 -9.27 9.95 -4.82
CA TRP A 257 -8.29 10.95 -4.41
C TRP A 257 -7.09 10.23 -3.82
N SER A 258 -5.91 10.63 -4.24
CA SER A 258 -4.64 10.05 -3.83
C SER A 258 -3.71 11.12 -3.27
N PHE A 259 -3.06 10.84 -2.16
CA PHE A 259 -1.97 11.61 -1.60
C PHE A 259 -0.66 10.95 -2.00
N ALA A 260 0.26 11.72 -2.55
CA ALA A 260 1.55 11.24 -3.00
C ALA A 260 2.68 12.05 -2.34
N LEU A 261 3.65 11.35 -1.76
CA LEU A 261 4.90 11.91 -1.22
C LEU A 261 6.07 11.25 -1.94
N LEU A 262 6.82 12.03 -2.71
CA LEU A 262 7.75 11.55 -3.73
C LEU A 262 9.08 12.32 -3.65
N PRO A 263 10.21 11.64 -3.89
CA PRO A 263 11.48 12.31 -4.11
C PRO A 263 11.56 12.84 -5.55
N PRO A 264 11.88 14.13 -5.77
CA PRO A 264 12.14 14.63 -7.12
C PRO A 264 13.39 13.99 -7.72
N ASP A 265 13.47 13.94 -9.04
CA ASP A 265 14.67 13.56 -9.78
C ASP A 265 15.53 14.80 -10.04
N PRO A 266 16.74 14.93 -9.44
CA PRO A 266 17.61 16.09 -9.66
C PRO A 266 18.07 16.26 -11.11
N GLU A 267 18.18 15.16 -11.87
CA GLU A 267 18.63 15.19 -13.26
C GLU A 267 17.49 15.52 -14.23
N ARG A 268 16.24 15.29 -13.82
CA ARG A 268 15.05 15.40 -14.68
C ARG A 268 13.95 16.18 -13.97
N PRO A 269 13.92 17.52 -14.11
CA PRO A 269 12.88 18.36 -13.53
C PRO A 269 11.48 17.86 -13.92
N GLY A 270 10.56 17.77 -12.94
CA GLY A 270 9.20 17.26 -13.13
C GLY A 270 9.05 15.74 -13.07
N TYR A 271 10.16 14.98 -12.99
CA TYR A 271 10.14 13.54 -12.75
C TYR A 271 10.52 13.20 -11.31
N THR A 272 10.24 11.96 -10.91
CA THR A 272 10.53 11.44 -9.57
C THR A 272 11.42 10.22 -9.66
N LEU A 273 12.18 9.95 -8.60
CA LEU A 273 13.10 8.80 -8.61
C LEU A 273 12.32 7.47 -8.74
N PRO A 274 12.77 6.53 -9.58
CA PRO A 274 12.01 5.31 -9.89
C PRO A 274 11.68 4.45 -8.67
N GLY A 275 10.40 4.08 -8.55
CA GLY A 275 9.93 3.14 -7.52
C GLY A 275 10.03 3.67 -6.08
N ALA A 276 10.27 4.98 -5.91
CA ALA A 276 10.40 5.64 -4.63
C ALA A 276 9.15 6.45 -4.28
N GLY A 277 8.97 6.72 -2.99
CA GLY A 277 7.84 7.46 -2.46
C GLY A 277 6.63 6.59 -2.13
N ILE A 278 5.55 7.24 -1.74
CA ILE A 278 4.30 6.61 -1.31
C ILE A 278 3.12 7.30 -1.99
N MET A 279 2.17 6.50 -2.47
CA MET A 279 0.89 6.97 -3.01
C MET A 279 -0.23 6.19 -2.34
N VAL A 280 -1.13 6.90 -1.66
CA VAL A 280 -2.20 6.30 -0.86
C VAL A 280 -3.53 7.01 -1.09
N GLY A 281 -4.61 6.26 -0.96
CA GLY A 281 -5.96 6.82 -1.05
C GLY A 281 -6.25 7.69 0.16
N VAL A 282 -6.79 8.89 -0.10
CA VAL A 282 -7.27 9.83 0.92
C VAL A 282 -8.69 10.18 0.51
N GLY A 283 -9.69 10.09 1.38
CA GLY A 283 -11.11 10.16 1.01
C GLY A 283 -11.62 11.46 0.35
N GLY A 284 -10.73 12.37 -0.02
CA GLY A 284 -10.98 13.66 -0.64
C GLY A 284 -9.79 14.59 -0.50
N LEU A 285 -9.83 15.75 -1.16
CA LEU A 285 -8.85 16.82 -0.95
C LEU A 285 -8.70 17.24 0.52
N PRO A 286 -9.78 17.36 1.33
CA PRO A 286 -9.62 17.65 2.77
C PRO A 286 -8.82 16.57 3.50
N GLY A 287 -8.99 15.29 3.14
CA GLY A 287 -8.20 14.19 3.71
C GLY A 287 -6.72 14.25 3.31
N ALA A 288 -6.43 14.72 2.09
CA ALA A 288 -5.06 14.94 1.64
C ALA A 288 -4.38 16.08 2.40
N LEU A 289 -5.09 17.19 2.62
CA LEU A 289 -4.61 18.33 3.42
C LEU A 289 -4.41 17.93 4.88
N ALA A 290 -5.32 17.15 5.46
CA ALA A 290 -5.20 16.60 6.81
C ALA A 290 -3.96 15.70 6.97
N GLN A 291 -3.70 14.83 5.98
CA GLN A 291 -2.52 13.96 5.96
C GLN A 291 -1.23 14.77 5.79
N TRP A 292 -1.24 15.80 4.94
CA TRP A 292 -0.10 16.69 4.75
C TRP A 292 0.24 17.44 6.04
N GLU A 293 -0.76 18.07 6.64
CA GLU A 293 -0.64 18.81 7.91
C GLU A 293 -0.17 17.89 9.05
N TYR A 294 -0.62 16.63 9.07
CA TYR A 294 -0.15 15.62 10.03
C TYR A 294 1.37 15.39 9.93
N ILE A 295 1.88 15.18 8.72
CA ILE A 295 3.32 14.99 8.48
C ILE A 295 4.09 16.28 8.78
N LEU A 296 3.54 17.43 8.38
CA LEU A 296 4.16 18.73 8.60
C LEU A 296 4.30 19.04 10.10
N ARG A 297 3.25 18.87 10.91
CA ARG A 297 3.31 19.07 12.37
C ARG A 297 4.32 18.16 13.05
N PHE A 298 4.47 16.92 12.58
CA PHE A 298 5.55 16.06 13.06
C PHE A 298 6.94 16.66 12.75
N MET A 299 7.14 17.16 11.53
CA MET A 299 8.42 17.72 11.08
C MET A 299 8.76 19.05 11.76
N GLU A 300 7.78 19.92 11.98
CA GLU A 300 8.00 21.24 12.58
C GLU A 300 7.94 21.20 14.11
N ASP A 301 6.81 20.76 14.66
CA ASP A 301 6.51 20.86 16.10
C ASP A 301 6.99 19.62 16.87
N GLY A 302 6.91 18.44 16.26
CA GLY A 302 7.38 17.16 16.80
C GLY A 302 6.28 16.15 17.12
N ALA A 303 6.67 15.03 17.72
CA ALA A 303 5.77 13.91 18.01
C ALA A 303 4.63 14.25 18.97
N ASP A 304 4.80 15.23 19.86
CA ASP A 304 3.76 15.65 20.80
C ASP A 304 2.65 16.48 20.15
N ALA A 305 2.89 17.01 18.93
CA ALA A 305 1.94 17.86 18.21
C ALA A 305 0.99 17.08 17.28
N ILE A 306 1.28 15.81 17.03
CA ILE A 306 0.45 14.93 16.20
C ILE A 306 -0.56 14.16 17.04
N THR A 307 -1.75 13.96 16.50
CA THR A 307 -2.77 13.13 17.14
C THR A 307 -2.38 11.65 17.01
N PRO A 308 -2.57 10.80 18.03
CA PRO A 308 -2.29 9.38 17.88
C PRO A 308 -3.13 8.79 16.74
N SER A 309 -2.47 8.13 15.77
CA SER A 309 -3.17 7.54 14.62
C SER A 309 -4.22 6.53 15.08
N ALA A 310 -5.46 6.70 14.60
CA ALA A 310 -6.54 5.77 14.89
C ALA A 310 -6.21 4.40 14.28
N ARG A 311 -5.95 3.40 15.13
CA ARG A 311 -5.72 2.03 14.66
C ARG A 311 -7.06 1.37 14.34
N GLU A 312 -7.54 1.58 13.12
CA GLU A 312 -8.79 1.00 12.62
C GLU A 312 -8.67 -0.47 12.18
N TRP A 313 -7.79 -1.20 12.83
CA TRP A 313 -7.47 -2.59 12.54
C TRP A 313 -7.25 -3.38 13.82
N GLY A 314 -7.27 -4.71 13.70
CA GLY A 314 -7.16 -5.62 14.84
C GLY A 314 -8.49 -6.00 15.48
N VAL A 315 -8.42 -7.05 16.30
CA VAL A 315 -9.62 -7.72 16.85
C VAL A 315 -10.33 -6.85 17.87
N GLU A 316 -9.58 -6.07 18.66
CA GLU A 316 -10.13 -5.17 19.66
C GLU A 316 -10.98 -4.07 19.01
N TRP A 317 -10.43 -3.39 17.99
CA TRP A 317 -11.18 -2.40 17.21
C TRP A 317 -12.42 -3.01 16.58
N TYR A 318 -12.32 -4.21 15.99
CA TYR A 318 -13.47 -4.89 15.39
C TYR A 318 -14.56 -5.20 16.42
N ASN A 319 -14.19 -5.67 17.61
CA ASN A 319 -15.16 -5.93 18.68
C ASN A 319 -15.85 -4.64 19.13
N ALA A 320 -15.09 -3.55 19.30
CA ALA A 320 -15.64 -2.24 19.65
C ALA A 320 -16.57 -1.70 18.55
N TYR A 321 -16.19 -1.84 17.28
CA TYR A 321 -17.02 -1.46 16.13
C TYR A 321 -18.33 -2.24 16.09
N VAL A 322 -18.29 -3.56 16.27
CA VAL A 322 -19.49 -4.41 16.33
C VAL A 322 -20.37 -4.03 17.53
N ALA A 323 -19.79 -3.69 18.67
CA ALA A 323 -20.53 -3.24 19.85
C ALA A 323 -21.23 -1.89 19.62
N ARG A 324 -20.54 -0.92 19.02
CA ARG A 324 -21.12 0.38 18.64
C ARG A 324 -22.29 0.22 17.66
N GLU A 325 -22.12 -0.60 16.62
CA GLU A 325 -23.18 -0.85 15.64
C GLU A 325 -24.39 -1.54 16.30
N LYS A 326 -24.15 -2.45 17.25
CA LYS A 326 -25.23 -3.10 18.01
C LYS A 326 -26.01 -2.08 18.85
N ALA A 327 -25.29 -1.26 19.64
CA ALA A 327 -25.90 -0.25 20.49
C ALA A 327 -26.70 0.78 19.67
N GLU A 328 -26.19 1.18 18.51
CA GLU A 328 -26.89 2.09 17.60
C GLU A 328 -28.17 1.47 17.03
N CYS A 329 -28.14 0.19 16.65
CA CYS A 329 -29.34 -0.53 16.18
C CYS A 329 -30.38 -0.72 17.30
N GLU A 330 -29.93 -0.94 18.54
CA GLU A 330 -30.83 -1.03 19.71
C GLU A 330 -31.47 0.34 20.02
N ARG A 331 -30.68 1.42 19.92
CA ARG A 331 -31.15 2.80 20.10
C ARG A 331 -32.19 3.21 19.05
N THR A 332 -32.00 2.81 17.79
CA THR A 332 -32.93 3.11 16.70
C THR A 332 -34.03 2.06 16.51
N ASN A 333 -34.04 1.00 17.33
CA ASN A 333 -34.92 -0.16 17.23
C ASN A 333 -34.90 -0.85 15.84
N ASP A 334 -33.77 -0.79 15.11
CA ASP A 334 -33.59 -1.41 13.79
C ASP A 334 -32.84 -2.75 13.89
N MET A 335 -33.53 -3.77 14.39
CA MET A 335 -32.98 -5.13 14.48
C MET A 335 -32.72 -5.76 13.10
N ALA A 336 -33.36 -5.27 12.04
CA ALA A 336 -33.12 -5.75 10.68
C ALA A 336 -31.74 -5.30 10.17
N ARG A 337 -31.34 -4.04 10.44
CA ARG A 337 -29.98 -3.53 10.18
C ARG A 337 -28.93 -4.36 10.90
N TRP A 338 -29.14 -4.67 12.18
CA TRP A 338 -28.23 -5.54 12.93
C TRP A 338 -28.05 -6.92 12.28
N ARG A 339 -29.15 -7.57 11.89
CA ARG A 339 -29.10 -8.89 11.22
C ARG A 339 -28.36 -8.81 9.87
N ARG A 340 -28.62 -7.77 9.06
CA ARG A 340 -27.90 -7.55 7.79
C ARG A 340 -26.41 -7.32 8.03
N PHE A 341 -26.06 -6.48 9.00
CA PHE A 341 -24.67 -6.22 9.38
C PHE A 341 -23.94 -7.49 9.82
N ARG A 342 -24.51 -8.27 10.75
CA ARG A 342 -23.90 -9.51 11.22
C ARG A 342 -23.73 -10.54 10.11
N ARG A 343 -24.73 -10.71 9.25
CA ARG A 343 -24.65 -11.62 8.10
C ARG A 343 -23.52 -11.21 7.15
N LYS A 344 -23.44 -9.93 6.81
CA LYS A 344 -22.38 -9.37 5.96
C LYS A 344 -20.99 -9.60 6.56
N ARG A 345 -20.80 -9.31 7.85
CA ARG A 345 -19.51 -9.49 8.54
C ARG A 345 -19.09 -10.96 8.66
N ILE A 346 -20.03 -11.89 8.83
CA ILE A 346 -19.76 -13.34 8.80
C ILE A 346 -19.36 -13.76 7.38
N TRP A 347 -20.11 -13.32 6.38
CA TRP A 347 -19.86 -13.60 4.97
C TRP A 347 -18.47 -13.15 4.50
N GLU A 348 -18.03 -11.97 4.96
CA GLU A 348 -16.71 -11.41 4.65
C GLU A 348 -15.58 -11.99 5.51
N HIS A 349 -15.88 -12.90 6.46
CA HIS A 349 -14.93 -13.39 7.44
C HIS A 349 -14.23 -12.26 8.23
N ALA A 350 -14.96 -11.19 8.55
CA ALA A 350 -14.40 -9.93 9.02
C ALA A 350 -13.53 -10.07 10.29
N ARG A 351 -13.94 -10.91 11.25
CA ARG A 351 -13.13 -11.13 12.46
C ARG A 351 -11.75 -11.71 12.14
N PHE A 352 -11.69 -12.70 11.24
CA PHE A 352 -10.43 -13.27 10.76
C PHE A 352 -9.62 -12.22 9.99
N ALA A 353 -10.30 -11.41 9.17
CA ALA A 353 -9.65 -10.35 8.42
C ALA A 353 -8.94 -9.32 9.32
N HIS A 354 -9.59 -8.88 10.39
CA HIS A 354 -9.00 -7.98 11.38
C HIS A 354 -7.85 -8.64 12.15
N TRP A 355 -8.01 -9.89 12.60
CA TRP A 355 -6.93 -10.65 13.27
C TRP A 355 -5.69 -10.80 12.38
N TYR A 356 -5.90 -11.19 11.13
CA TYR A 356 -4.79 -11.42 10.20
C TYR A 356 -4.13 -10.11 9.73
N THR A 357 -4.90 -9.03 9.65
CA THR A 357 -4.35 -7.69 9.39
C THR A 357 -3.47 -7.24 10.54
N GLU A 358 -3.89 -7.45 11.78
CA GLU A 358 -3.05 -7.21 12.95
C GLU A 358 -1.76 -8.04 12.93
N TYR A 359 -1.84 -9.32 12.55
CA TYR A 359 -0.66 -10.16 12.33
C TYR A 359 0.26 -9.58 11.24
N ARG A 360 -0.29 -9.08 10.12
CA ARG A 360 0.48 -8.41 9.06
C ARG A 360 1.22 -7.19 9.57
N MET A 361 0.53 -6.32 10.31
CA MET A 361 1.11 -5.10 10.86
C MET A 361 2.22 -5.40 11.88
N LYS A 362 2.03 -6.40 12.75
CA LYS A 362 2.98 -6.73 13.83
C LYS A 362 4.16 -7.60 13.38
N HIS A 363 3.98 -8.49 12.39
CA HIS A 363 4.99 -9.52 12.08
C HIS A 363 5.45 -9.57 10.62
N ILE A 364 4.66 -9.06 9.67
CA ILE A 364 5.02 -9.13 8.24
C ILE A 364 5.63 -7.81 7.77
N LEU A 365 4.95 -6.69 8.04
CA LEU A 365 5.40 -5.36 7.62
C LEU A 365 6.79 -5.00 8.17
N PRO A 366 7.13 -5.30 9.45
CA PRO A 366 8.46 -4.98 9.98
C PRO A 366 9.59 -5.74 9.31
N LYS A 367 9.32 -6.93 8.73
CA LYS A 367 10.35 -7.74 8.03
C LYS A 367 10.80 -7.12 6.70
N ALA A 368 10.09 -6.11 6.20
CA ALA A 368 10.48 -5.38 4.99
C ALA A 368 11.65 -4.40 5.22
N VAL A 369 11.95 -4.05 6.48
CA VAL A 369 13.02 -3.12 6.84
C VAL A 369 14.19 -3.91 7.44
N PRO A 370 15.44 -3.73 6.96
CA PRO A 370 16.63 -4.22 7.66
C PRO A 370 16.70 -3.63 9.07
N ARG A 371 17.07 -4.42 10.08
CA ARG A 371 17.07 -3.98 11.50
C ARG A 371 17.91 -2.72 11.73
N ASP A 372 19.06 -2.63 11.05
CA ASP A 372 20.02 -1.55 11.22
C ASP A 372 19.85 -0.42 10.18
N TRP A 373 18.78 -0.45 9.37
CA TRP A 373 18.53 0.56 8.36
C TRP A 373 18.41 1.95 9.00
N LEU A 374 19.32 2.85 8.60
CA LEU A 374 19.45 4.23 9.09
C LEU A 374 19.68 4.35 10.60
N ALA A 375 20.17 3.31 11.29
CA ALA A 375 20.30 3.35 12.75
C ALA A 375 21.16 4.53 13.26
N GLU A 376 22.26 4.87 12.58
CA GLU A 376 23.10 6.01 12.94
C GLU A 376 22.49 7.36 12.56
N TRP A 377 21.93 7.47 11.34
CA TRP A 377 21.27 8.68 10.86
C TRP A 377 20.03 9.05 11.70
N SER A 378 19.35 8.04 12.26
CA SER A 378 18.18 8.20 13.14
C SER A 378 18.51 8.55 14.60
N LYS A 379 19.80 8.62 15.00
CA LYS A 379 20.14 9.03 16.36
C LYS A 379 19.75 10.49 16.60
N PRO A 380 19.22 10.82 17.79
CA PRO A 380 18.84 12.19 18.10
C PRO A 380 20.08 13.11 18.15
N LEU A 381 19.94 14.27 17.53
CA LEU A 381 20.91 15.36 17.52
C LEU A 381 20.61 16.35 18.66
N PRO A 382 21.66 16.96 19.25
CA PRO A 382 21.49 18.11 20.13
C PRO A 382 20.76 19.25 19.44
N LYS A 383 19.91 20.00 20.16
CA LYS A 383 19.12 21.13 19.61
C LYS A 383 19.95 22.17 18.86
N ALA A 384 21.21 22.36 19.24
CA ALA A 384 22.13 23.28 18.56
C ALA A 384 22.50 22.83 17.13
N GLN A 385 22.40 21.55 16.82
CA GLN A 385 22.71 20.96 15.52
C GLN A 385 21.47 20.73 14.66
N TRP A 386 20.30 21.21 15.10
CA TRP A 386 19.07 21.05 14.32
C TRP A 386 19.10 21.97 13.10
N THR A 387 18.80 21.41 11.94
CA THR A 387 18.64 22.16 10.70
C THR A 387 17.42 23.07 10.85
N LYS A 388 17.61 24.36 10.57
CA LYS A 388 16.52 25.35 10.61
C LYS A 388 15.84 25.46 9.24
N PRO A 389 14.55 25.81 9.18
CA PRO A 389 13.88 26.13 7.92
C PRO A 389 14.58 27.28 7.19
N SER A 390 14.56 27.26 5.86
CA SER A 390 15.10 28.36 5.05
C SER A 390 14.33 29.67 5.29
N ALA A 391 14.98 30.79 4.98
CA ALA A 391 14.36 32.11 5.10
C ALA A 391 13.07 32.23 4.27
N ALA A 392 13.08 31.65 3.06
CA ALA A 392 11.92 31.64 2.17
C ALA A 392 10.73 30.87 2.77
N VAL A 393 10.97 29.71 3.39
CA VAL A 393 9.89 28.94 4.07
C VAL A 393 9.31 29.73 5.23
N ASN A 394 10.15 30.39 6.03
CA ASN A 394 9.68 31.20 7.16
C ASN A 394 8.85 32.40 6.69
N GLU A 395 9.33 33.15 5.71
CA GLU A 395 8.64 34.32 5.14
C GLU A 395 7.29 33.94 4.52
N LEU A 396 7.27 32.89 3.69
CA LEU A 396 6.03 32.38 3.09
C LEU A 396 5.05 31.85 4.14
N SER A 397 5.54 31.18 5.18
CA SER A 397 4.69 30.69 6.27
C SER A 397 4.00 31.82 7.03
N GLU A 398 4.70 32.94 7.28
CA GLU A 398 4.09 34.13 7.90
C GLU A 398 3.02 34.75 6.99
N HIS A 399 3.31 34.90 5.69
CA HIS A 399 2.33 35.40 4.72
C HIS A 399 1.09 34.52 4.62
N LEU A 400 1.27 33.20 4.64
CA LEU A 400 0.18 32.23 4.62
C LEU A 400 -0.67 32.33 5.89
N ARG A 401 -0.06 32.37 7.08
CA ARG A 401 -0.80 32.56 8.34
C ARG A 401 -1.64 33.84 8.32
N ALA A 402 -1.09 34.94 7.81
CA ALA A 402 -1.84 36.19 7.65
C ALA A 402 -2.99 36.04 6.63
N ALA A 403 -2.82 35.25 5.58
CA ALA A 403 -3.87 34.98 4.58
C ALA A 403 -4.99 34.09 5.14
N TYR A 404 -4.66 33.08 5.94
CA TYR A 404 -5.64 32.24 6.61
C TYR A 404 -6.49 33.01 7.61
N GLN A 405 -5.89 33.97 8.34
CA GLN A 405 -6.64 34.89 9.19
C GLN A 405 -7.65 35.76 8.43
N ARG A 406 -7.44 35.97 7.12
CA ARG A 406 -8.40 36.66 6.24
C ARG A 406 -9.45 35.72 5.61
N GLY A 407 -9.39 34.43 5.90
CA GLY A 407 -10.30 33.41 5.38
C GLY A 407 -9.94 32.90 3.98
N GLU A 408 -8.76 33.25 3.45
CA GLU A 408 -8.26 32.70 2.18
C GLU A 408 -7.84 31.24 2.38
N LYS A 409 -8.03 30.36 1.37
CA LYS A 409 -7.69 28.93 1.47
C LYS A 409 -6.47 28.58 0.63
N PHE A 410 -5.61 27.69 1.13
CA PHE A 410 -4.37 27.28 0.46
C PHE A 410 -4.58 26.89 -1.02
N ILE A 411 -5.62 26.10 -1.29
CA ILE A 411 -5.91 25.57 -2.64
C ILE A 411 -6.47 26.61 -3.63
N GLU A 412 -6.88 27.78 -3.14
CA GLU A 412 -7.45 28.88 -3.95
C GLU A 412 -6.40 29.95 -4.27
N MET A 413 -5.22 29.90 -3.63
CA MET A 413 -4.22 30.95 -3.72
C MET A 413 -3.35 30.87 -4.99
N GLY A 414 -3.27 29.71 -5.64
CA GLY A 414 -2.40 29.48 -6.80
C GLY A 414 -0.92 29.39 -6.40
N ASP A 415 -0.01 29.73 -7.32
CA ASP A 415 1.43 29.80 -7.05
C ASP A 415 1.74 30.76 -5.89
N ILE A 416 2.05 30.20 -4.73
CA ILE A 416 2.30 30.93 -3.48
C ILE A 416 3.56 31.79 -3.58
N GLU A 417 4.62 31.30 -4.22
CA GLU A 417 5.90 32.01 -4.36
C GLU A 417 5.67 33.31 -5.14
N LYS A 418 4.98 33.19 -6.27
CA LYS A 418 4.64 34.33 -7.14
C LYS A 418 3.64 35.28 -6.51
N ARG A 419 2.64 34.76 -5.77
CA ARG A 419 1.60 35.57 -5.12
C ARG A 419 2.18 36.55 -4.10
N PHE A 420 3.15 36.10 -3.29
CA PHE A 420 3.76 36.91 -2.25
C PHE A 420 5.10 37.55 -2.68
N GLY A 421 5.59 37.25 -3.89
CA GLY A 421 6.79 37.86 -4.44
C GLY A 421 8.08 37.39 -3.77
N VAL A 422 8.08 36.21 -3.14
CA VAL A 422 9.23 35.66 -2.43
C VAL A 422 10.06 34.82 -3.40
N ALA A 423 11.33 35.17 -3.56
CA ALA A 423 12.24 34.42 -4.42
C ALA A 423 12.73 33.15 -3.71
N VAL A 424 12.23 31.99 -4.14
CA VAL A 424 12.68 30.68 -3.65
C VAL A 424 13.86 30.20 -4.49
N PRO A 425 15.00 29.82 -3.87
CA PRO A 425 16.10 29.20 -4.59
C PRO A 425 15.61 27.96 -5.35
N ALA A 426 16.05 27.78 -6.60
CA ALA A 426 15.74 26.56 -7.33
C ALA A 426 16.25 25.33 -6.56
N ALA A 427 15.46 24.25 -6.56
CA ALA A 427 15.85 22.98 -5.96
C ALA A 427 17.25 22.57 -6.45
N SER A 428 18.07 22.06 -5.53
CA SER A 428 19.46 21.72 -5.84
C SER A 428 19.51 20.65 -6.94
N GLN A 429 20.19 20.94 -8.05
CA GLN A 429 20.49 19.95 -9.09
C GLN A 429 21.57 18.95 -8.65
N GLN A 430 22.10 19.09 -7.42
CA GLN A 430 23.09 18.18 -6.88
C GLN A 430 22.46 16.82 -6.58
N ALA A 431 23.17 15.76 -6.97
CA ALA A 431 22.76 14.40 -6.62
C ALA A 431 22.66 14.23 -5.09
N TYR A 432 21.55 13.67 -4.64
CA TYR A 432 21.28 13.40 -3.24
C TYR A 432 22.23 12.35 -2.65
N PRO A 433 22.61 12.46 -1.35
CA PRO A 433 23.37 11.43 -0.65
C PRO A 433 22.68 10.07 -0.76
N THR A 434 23.43 9.08 -1.25
CA THR A 434 22.89 7.75 -1.59
C THR A 434 23.74 6.64 -0.99
N PHE A 435 23.10 5.63 -0.38
CA PHE A 435 23.77 4.45 0.17
C PHE A 435 22.96 3.16 -0.09
N PRO A 436 23.58 1.97 -0.01
CA PRO A 436 22.87 0.71 -0.16
C PRO A 436 21.79 0.54 0.92
N PHE A 437 20.58 0.11 0.54
CA PHE A 437 19.45 -0.07 1.48
C PHE A 437 19.75 -1.03 2.64
N ARG A 438 20.66 -2.00 2.42
CA ARG A 438 21.06 -3.00 3.42
C ARG A 438 22.38 -2.68 4.15
N ALA A 439 23.00 -1.52 3.89
CA ALA A 439 24.23 -1.10 4.55
C ALA A 439 23.93 -0.04 5.62
N ASN A 440 24.80 0.03 6.65
CA ASN A 440 24.75 1.12 7.63
C ASN A 440 25.16 2.42 6.93
N ALA A 441 24.24 3.39 6.90
CA ALA A 441 24.60 4.76 6.55
C ALA A 441 25.43 5.32 7.71
N ARG A 442 26.76 5.36 7.54
CA ARG A 442 27.63 6.13 8.43
C ARG A 442 27.52 7.60 8.06
N LEU A 443 27.48 8.47 9.06
CA LEU A 443 27.51 9.91 8.84
C LEU A 443 28.77 10.24 8.01
N ALA A 444 28.57 10.88 6.86
CA ALA A 444 29.65 11.45 6.06
C ALA A 444 30.14 12.75 6.71
#